data_AF-A0A7K8DLM6-F1
#
_entry.id   AF-A0A7K8DLM6-F1
#
_cell.length_a   1.000
_cell.length_b   1.000
_cell.length_c   1.000
_cell.angle_alpha   90.00
_cell.angle_beta   90.00
_cell.angle_gamma   90.00
#
_symmetry.space_group_name_H-M   'P 1'
#
loop_
_entity.id
_entity.type
_entity.pdbx_description
1 polymer ?
#
loop_
_entity_poly.entity_id
_entity_poly.type
_entity_poly.pdbx_seq_one_letter_code
_entity_poly.pdbx_strand_id
1 'polypeptide(L)'
;MSQFFSNVEPNIIDDEMVQKAIEEKCPEDLGDLARGESINFKVVTELQLSFKSILQIDNLWSLENLTKLQLDNNVIEKIEGLESLVHLVWLDLSFNNIEVIEGLDTLVKLQDLSLYCNRISKFEHMDTLQELQIFSIGKNNLTVLEDVVYLRRLKNLRTLNLSGNPFCSKEHYTLFVVAHLPSLVYLDFKLVRDSTVRFLHSLIGKSGNSILPSLCFVALGAGSLQKSGSQKHTTAFVEYLNGSFLFDSLYAEDTEVAKLASLPEVEDLLQAYPSWFVSVCESLYNYGLEEYEKREAEVSKFYKRFNEILTVNQQESKRIISDFENRNQRRLDEIYHTRSGDIAESKRAEGKEDILQLWDALMTLEVLVSNDLEELLQDFKRSIDVIASTLIENIQGIYPFHSIQCRDLENQHHEKLMKMTFAILEKLDKDEVEEDFPDDVRRLLVDKDTIVNAINMSHSIRLRKIDKRESDMLCNTYQW
;
A
#
# COMPACT_ATOMS: atom_id res chain seq x y z
N MET A 1 -12.17 -5.41 -27.88
CA MET A 1 -13.23 -4.50 -27.36
C MET A 1 -13.25 -3.18 -28.14
N SER A 2 -13.12 -3.19 -29.47
CA SER A 2 -12.98 -1.96 -30.28
C SER A 2 -14.08 -1.79 -31.33
N GLN A 3 -15.25 -2.42 -31.17
CA GLN A 3 -16.32 -2.39 -32.17
C GLN A 3 -17.73 -2.06 -31.63
N PHE A 4 -17.87 -1.67 -30.36
CA PHE A 4 -19.20 -1.42 -29.76
C PHE A 4 -19.54 0.07 -29.48
N PHE A 5 -18.65 1.02 -29.77
CA PHE A 5 -18.91 2.46 -29.57
C PHE A 5 -19.08 3.28 -30.86
N SER A 6 -19.22 2.63 -32.02
CA SER A 6 -19.16 3.32 -33.32
C SER A 6 -20.44 4.06 -33.75
N ASN A 7 -21.37 4.39 -32.83
CA ASN A 7 -22.67 4.96 -33.20
C ASN A 7 -23.20 6.06 -32.26
N VAL A 8 -22.39 6.61 -31.34
CA VAL A 8 -22.78 7.82 -30.60
C VAL A 8 -22.13 9.02 -31.27
N GLU A 9 -22.94 9.97 -31.73
CA GLU A 9 -22.43 11.22 -32.29
C GLU A 9 -21.66 11.99 -31.19
N PRO A 10 -20.42 12.41 -31.44
CA PRO A 10 -19.64 13.16 -30.47
C PRO A 10 -20.29 14.52 -30.19
N ASN A 11 -20.41 14.87 -28.90
CA ASN A 11 -21.02 16.12 -28.46
C ASN A 11 -19.97 17.18 -28.13
N ILE A 12 -20.38 18.44 -28.23
CA ILE A 12 -19.66 19.60 -27.68
C ILE A 12 -20.44 20.06 -26.47
N ILE A 13 -19.75 20.55 -25.43
CA ILE A 13 -20.43 21.16 -24.29
C ILE A 13 -21.09 22.46 -24.77
N ASP A 14 -22.42 22.50 -24.78
CA ASP A 14 -23.24 23.66 -25.13
C ASP A 14 -24.06 24.16 -23.93
N ASP A 15 -24.72 25.32 -24.10
CA ASP A 15 -25.53 25.95 -23.04
C ASP A 15 -26.64 25.03 -22.55
N GLU A 16 -27.25 24.25 -23.46
CA GLU A 16 -28.35 23.34 -23.15
C GLU A 16 -27.87 22.18 -22.27
N MET A 17 -26.72 21.59 -22.59
CA MET A 17 -26.11 20.52 -21.80
C MET A 17 -25.72 21.00 -20.41
N VAL A 18 -25.12 22.18 -20.30
CA VAL A 18 -24.74 22.79 -19.01
C VAL A 18 -25.98 23.08 -18.17
N GLN A 19 -27.01 23.70 -18.76
CA GLN A 19 -28.27 23.99 -18.10
C GLN A 19 -28.92 22.71 -17.58
N LYS A 20 -29.04 21.69 -18.42
CA LYS A 20 -29.66 20.42 -18.04
C LYS A 20 -28.89 19.72 -16.91
N ALA A 21 -27.55 19.76 -16.93
CA ALA A 21 -26.73 19.19 -15.87
C ALA A 21 -26.87 19.93 -14.53
N ILE A 22 -27.09 21.25 -14.57
CA ILE A 22 -27.37 22.05 -13.36
C ILE A 22 -28.77 21.71 -12.81
N GLU A 23 -29.76 21.55 -13.69
CA GLU A 23 -31.14 21.19 -13.33
C GLU A 23 -31.23 19.78 -12.73
N GLU A 24 -30.51 18.79 -13.30
CA GLU A 24 -30.43 17.40 -12.80
C GLU A 24 -29.87 17.31 -11.37
N LYS A 25 -29.08 18.31 -10.94
CA LYS A 25 -28.41 18.34 -9.64
C LYS A 25 -29.19 19.06 -8.53
N CYS A 26 -30.34 19.67 -8.82
CA CYS A 26 -31.15 20.39 -7.83
C CYS A 26 -32.32 19.55 -7.30
N PRO A 27 -32.26 18.98 -6.09
CA PRO A 27 -33.40 18.33 -5.45
C PRO A 27 -34.27 19.41 -4.80
N GLU A 28 -35.41 19.70 -5.43
CA GLU A 28 -36.68 20.23 -4.88
C GLU A 28 -36.73 21.55 -4.07
N ASP A 29 -35.67 22.06 -3.41
CA ASP A 29 -35.78 23.25 -2.52
C ASP A 29 -35.55 24.63 -3.21
N LEU A 30 -35.28 24.64 -4.52
CA LEU A 30 -35.20 25.85 -5.37
C LEU A 30 -36.17 25.81 -6.57
N GLY A 31 -37.06 24.82 -6.61
CA GLY A 31 -37.96 24.52 -7.73
C GLY A 31 -38.97 25.63 -8.07
N ASP A 32 -39.08 26.66 -7.24
CA ASP A 32 -39.93 27.83 -7.47
C ASP A 32 -39.20 29.00 -8.15
N LEU A 33 -37.85 29.03 -8.18
CA LEU A 33 -37.07 30.06 -8.89
C LEU A 33 -36.65 29.62 -10.30
N ALA A 34 -36.48 28.31 -10.55
CA ALA A 34 -35.99 27.79 -11.82
C ALA A 34 -37.05 27.77 -12.95
N ARG A 35 -38.34 27.94 -12.65
CA ARG A 35 -39.41 27.91 -13.67
C ARG A 35 -39.67 29.25 -14.36
N GLY A 36 -38.84 30.27 -14.14
CA GLY A 36 -39.01 31.56 -14.83
C GLY A 36 -37.86 32.57 -14.75
N GLU A 37 -36.82 32.35 -13.94
CA GLU A 37 -35.65 33.24 -13.88
C GLU A 37 -34.41 32.58 -14.49
N SER A 38 -33.64 33.35 -15.26
CA SER A 38 -32.37 32.92 -15.86
C SER A 38 -31.44 32.33 -14.79
N ILE A 39 -30.99 31.09 -14.98
CA ILE A 39 -30.06 30.42 -14.07
C ILE A 39 -28.83 31.30 -13.85
N ASN A 40 -28.58 31.68 -12.61
CA ASN A 40 -27.39 32.47 -12.28
C ASN A 40 -26.18 31.55 -12.21
N PHE A 41 -25.45 31.45 -13.33
CA PHE A 41 -24.22 30.66 -13.48
C PHE A 41 -23.14 30.97 -12.44
N LYS A 42 -23.19 32.14 -11.77
CA LYS A 42 -22.23 32.51 -10.72
C LYS A 42 -22.40 31.72 -9.41
N VAL A 43 -23.53 31.05 -9.19
CA VAL A 43 -23.77 30.28 -7.96
C VAL A 43 -23.32 28.82 -8.10
N VAL A 44 -23.09 28.36 -9.33
CA VAL A 44 -22.72 26.98 -9.62
C VAL A 44 -21.28 26.73 -9.19
N THR A 45 -21.10 25.83 -8.24
CA THR A 45 -19.78 25.47 -7.68
C THR A 45 -19.33 24.07 -8.09
N GLU A 46 -20.24 23.24 -8.61
CA GLU A 46 -19.95 21.87 -9.00
C GLU A 46 -20.76 21.46 -10.24
N LEU A 47 -20.10 20.87 -11.25
CA LEU A 47 -20.73 20.43 -12.50
C LEU A 47 -20.32 18.99 -12.82
N GLN A 48 -21.31 18.17 -13.22
CA GLN A 48 -21.10 16.77 -13.58
C GLN A 48 -21.65 16.49 -14.99
N LEU A 49 -20.78 16.06 -15.89
CA LEU A 49 -21.12 15.74 -17.29
C LEU A 49 -20.55 14.37 -17.68
N SER A 50 -20.70 13.38 -16.82
CA SER A 50 -20.24 12.02 -17.07
C SER A 50 -21.12 11.32 -18.11
N PHE A 51 -20.53 10.44 -18.94
CA PHE A 51 -21.25 9.62 -19.93
C PHE A 51 -22.07 10.41 -20.97
N LYS A 52 -21.62 11.60 -21.37
CA LYS A 52 -22.31 12.45 -22.36
C LYS A 52 -21.69 12.37 -23.76
N SER A 53 -20.68 11.52 -23.97
CA SER A 53 -19.93 11.39 -25.24
C SER A 53 -19.36 12.71 -25.74
N ILE A 54 -18.84 13.52 -24.81
CA ILE A 54 -18.24 14.82 -25.11
C ILE A 54 -16.89 14.60 -25.80
N LEU A 55 -16.68 15.26 -26.95
CA LEU A 55 -15.43 15.29 -27.69
C LEU A 55 -14.63 16.56 -27.40
N GLN A 56 -15.31 17.69 -27.24
CA GLN A 56 -14.70 19.01 -27.04
C GLN A 56 -15.29 19.71 -25.82
N ILE A 57 -14.40 20.22 -24.97
CA ILE A 57 -14.74 21.08 -23.84
C ILE A 57 -14.89 22.51 -24.36
N ASP A 58 -16.08 23.07 -24.25
CA ASP A 58 -16.38 24.45 -24.61
C ASP A 58 -17.45 25.00 -23.67
N ASN A 59 -17.74 26.30 -23.77
CA ASN A 59 -18.89 26.94 -23.15
C ASN A 59 -18.97 26.86 -21.62
N LEU A 60 -17.85 26.60 -20.95
CA LEU A 60 -17.70 26.66 -19.49
C LEU A 60 -17.25 28.04 -18.99
N TRP A 61 -17.03 28.99 -19.89
CA TRP A 61 -16.42 30.29 -19.58
C TRP A 61 -17.23 31.16 -18.60
N SER A 62 -18.55 30.94 -18.51
CA SER A 62 -19.46 31.65 -17.62
C SER A 62 -19.46 31.15 -16.16
N LEU A 63 -18.87 29.98 -15.89
CA LEU A 63 -18.87 29.29 -14.59
C LEU A 63 -17.64 29.64 -13.73
N GLU A 64 -17.37 30.94 -13.55
CA GLU A 64 -16.14 31.44 -12.89
C GLU A 64 -15.93 30.91 -11.46
N ASN A 65 -17.00 30.55 -10.74
CA ASN A 65 -16.95 30.08 -9.35
C ASN A 65 -16.93 28.54 -9.22
N LEU A 66 -16.75 27.82 -10.32
CA LEU A 66 -16.71 26.36 -10.31
C LEU A 66 -15.51 25.86 -9.51
N THR A 67 -15.75 24.95 -8.58
CA THR A 67 -14.75 24.33 -7.71
C THR A 67 -14.56 22.84 -8.00
N LYS A 68 -15.58 22.16 -8.51
CA LYS A 68 -15.51 20.75 -8.92
C LYS A 68 -16.07 20.54 -10.31
N LEU A 69 -15.31 19.88 -11.18
CA LEU A 69 -15.72 19.54 -12.54
C LEU A 69 -15.48 18.07 -12.80
N GLN A 70 -16.56 17.35 -13.13
CA GLN A 70 -16.53 15.94 -13.45
C GLN A 70 -16.86 15.73 -14.94
N LEU A 71 -15.89 15.22 -15.70
CA LEU A 71 -15.94 14.97 -17.14
C LEU A 71 -15.54 13.53 -17.48
N ASP A 72 -15.67 12.61 -16.53
CA ASP A 72 -15.27 11.22 -16.72
C ASP A 72 -16.18 10.46 -17.69
N ASN A 73 -15.65 9.39 -18.30
CA ASN A 73 -16.37 8.53 -19.24
C ASN A 73 -16.95 9.29 -20.46
N ASN A 74 -16.09 10.10 -21.09
CA ASN A 74 -16.39 10.80 -22.34
C ASN A 74 -15.39 10.38 -23.44
N VAL A 75 -15.33 11.13 -24.55
CA VAL A 75 -14.41 10.87 -25.67
C VAL A 75 -13.49 12.05 -25.92
N ILE A 76 -13.20 12.85 -24.88
CA ILE A 76 -12.40 14.08 -24.96
C ILE A 76 -10.98 13.72 -25.40
N GLU A 77 -10.48 14.42 -26.43
CA GLU A 77 -9.12 14.21 -26.95
C GLU A 77 -8.14 15.30 -26.46
N LYS A 78 -8.67 16.48 -26.13
CA LYS A 78 -7.88 17.65 -25.75
C LYS A 78 -8.46 18.38 -24.55
N ILE A 79 -7.59 18.81 -23.65
CA ILE A 79 -7.95 19.64 -22.50
C ILE A 79 -7.90 21.10 -22.97
N GLU A 80 -9.07 21.74 -23.09
CA GLU A 80 -9.22 23.14 -23.50
C GLU A 80 -10.48 23.76 -22.89
N GLY A 81 -10.67 25.07 -23.02
CA GLY A 81 -11.90 25.73 -22.56
C GLY A 81 -12.06 25.80 -21.03
N LEU A 82 -10.98 25.57 -20.27
CA LEU A 82 -10.94 25.62 -18.81
C LEU A 82 -10.31 26.92 -18.26
N GLU A 83 -9.91 27.85 -19.13
CA GLU A 83 -9.04 28.98 -18.77
C GLU A 83 -9.69 29.92 -17.74
N SER A 84 -11.01 30.05 -17.77
CA SER A 84 -11.80 30.87 -16.84
C SER A 84 -12.02 30.25 -15.46
N LEU A 85 -11.80 28.94 -15.30
CA LEU A 85 -12.17 28.17 -14.10
C LEU A 85 -11.08 28.27 -13.01
N VAL A 86 -10.63 29.48 -12.71
CA VAL A 86 -9.49 29.75 -11.82
C VAL A 86 -9.72 29.34 -10.35
N HIS A 87 -10.96 29.00 -10.00
CA HIS A 87 -11.36 28.52 -8.67
C HIS A 87 -11.45 26.99 -8.56
N LEU A 88 -11.13 26.25 -9.63
CA LEU A 88 -11.25 24.80 -9.66
C LEU A 88 -10.27 24.13 -8.69
N VAL A 89 -10.80 23.24 -7.86
CA VAL A 89 -10.07 22.49 -6.83
C VAL A 89 -9.99 21.01 -7.19
N TRP A 90 -11.04 20.48 -7.84
CA TRP A 90 -11.16 19.07 -8.21
C TRP A 90 -11.56 18.94 -9.68
N LEU A 91 -10.78 18.17 -10.45
CA LEU A 91 -11.03 17.91 -11.87
C LEU A 91 -10.87 16.41 -12.16
N ASP A 92 -11.93 15.80 -12.66
CA ASP A 92 -11.91 14.41 -13.13
C ASP A 92 -12.16 14.35 -14.64
N LEU A 93 -11.16 13.83 -15.35
CA LEU A 93 -11.09 13.62 -16.79
C LEU A 93 -10.79 12.14 -17.08
N SER A 94 -11.09 11.23 -16.14
CA SER A 94 -10.83 9.81 -16.29
C SER A 94 -11.66 9.17 -17.41
N PHE A 95 -11.16 8.09 -18.02
CA PHE A 95 -11.84 7.38 -19.11
C PHE A 95 -12.18 8.29 -20.30
N ASN A 96 -11.16 8.99 -20.81
CA ASN A 96 -11.21 9.81 -22.02
C ASN A 96 -10.11 9.37 -23.02
N ASN A 97 -9.90 10.12 -24.10
CA ASN A 97 -8.91 9.84 -25.14
C ASN A 97 -7.76 10.86 -25.15
N ILE A 98 -7.46 11.51 -24.02
CA ILE A 98 -6.47 12.59 -23.94
C ILE A 98 -5.06 12.04 -24.17
N GLU A 99 -4.29 12.68 -25.05
CA GLU A 99 -2.91 12.30 -25.38
C GLU A 99 -1.85 13.22 -24.77
N VAL A 100 -2.18 14.49 -24.55
CA VAL A 100 -1.28 15.54 -24.06
C VAL A 100 -1.93 16.26 -22.88
N ILE A 101 -1.16 16.50 -21.82
CA ILE A 101 -1.57 17.37 -20.73
C ILE A 101 -1.33 18.81 -21.19
N GLU A 102 -2.39 19.58 -21.35
CA GLU A 102 -2.36 21.00 -21.74
C GLU A 102 -3.59 21.73 -21.19
N GLY A 103 -3.70 23.05 -21.35
CA GLY A 103 -4.92 23.79 -20.97
C GLY A 103 -5.21 23.89 -19.47
N LEU A 104 -4.26 23.49 -18.60
CA LEU A 104 -4.40 23.54 -17.14
C LEU A 104 -3.69 24.75 -16.49
N ASP A 105 -3.01 25.59 -17.29
CA ASP A 105 -2.09 26.61 -16.79
C ASP A 105 -2.72 27.61 -15.80
N THR A 106 -4.01 27.93 -15.96
CA THR A 106 -4.73 28.90 -15.12
C THR A 106 -5.31 28.30 -13.83
N LEU A 107 -5.32 26.96 -13.70
CA LEU A 107 -5.97 26.23 -12.60
C LEU A 107 -5.08 26.13 -11.35
N VAL A 108 -4.58 27.27 -10.88
CA VAL A 108 -3.57 27.36 -9.82
C VAL A 108 -4.02 26.84 -8.44
N LYS A 109 -5.34 26.67 -8.24
CA LYS A 109 -5.96 26.14 -7.01
C LYS A 109 -6.28 24.65 -7.07
N LEU A 110 -5.93 23.98 -8.17
CA LEU A 110 -6.27 22.57 -8.36
C LEU A 110 -5.50 21.71 -7.35
N GLN A 111 -6.24 20.92 -6.56
CA GLN A 111 -5.70 20.05 -5.52
C GLN A 111 -5.81 18.56 -5.89
N ASP A 112 -6.82 18.20 -6.68
CA ASP A 112 -7.07 16.83 -7.12
C ASP A 112 -7.31 16.81 -8.64
N LEU A 113 -6.49 16.03 -9.33
CA LEU A 113 -6.55 15.83 -10.77
C LEU A 113 -6.57 14.33 -11.08
N SER A 114 -7.61 13.89 -11.75
CA SER A 114 -7.76 12.52 -12.22
C SER A 114 -7.77 12.45 -13.75
N LEU A 115 -6.76 11.78 -14.30
CA LEU A 115 -6.54 11.49 -15.72
C LEU A 115 -6.45 9.97 -15.95
N TYR A 116 -7.10 9.18 -15.11
CA TYR A 116 -7.02 7.72 -15.15
C TYR A 116 -7.61 7.15 -16.44
N CYS A 117 -6.97 6.16 -17.05
CA CYS A 117 -7.45 5.52 -18.28
C CYS A 117 -7.59 6.51 -19.47
N ASN A 118 -6.49 7.19 -19.79
CA ASN A 118 -6.32 8.05 -20.98
C ASN A 118 -5.16 7.51 -21.85
N ARG A 119 -4.64 8.30 -22.81
CA ARG A 119 -3.55 7.92 -23.73
C ARG A 119 -2.28 8.77 -23.54
N ILE A 120 -2.13 9.39 -22.36
CA ILE A 120 -1.04 10.33 -22.08
C ILE A 120 0.30 9.60 -22.09
N SER A 121 1.28 10.18 -22.78
CA SER A 121 2.61 9.57 -22.95
C SER A 121 3.72 10.28 -22.18
N LYS A 122 3.47 11.48 -21.63
CA LYS A 122 4.48 12.31 -20.98
C LYS A 122 3.90 13.22 -19.91
N PHE A 123 4.71 13.58 -18.92
CA PHE A 123 4.40 14.64 -17.95
C PHE A 123 4.90 16.00 -18.47
N GLU A 124 3.98 16.92 -18.76
CA GLU A 124 4.31 18.26 -19.23
C GLU A 124 3.16 19.24 -18.94
N HIS A 125 3.45 20.55 -19.02
CA HIS A 125 2.48 21.63 -18.86
C HIS A 125 1.67 21.62 -17.53
N MET A 126 2.29 21.19 -16.43
CA MET A 126 1.70 21.20 -15.08
C MET A 126 2.46 22.11 -14.10
N ASP A 127 3.36 22.96 -14.60
CA ASP A 127 4.26 23.77 -13.78
C ASP A 127 3.53 24.75 -12.84
N THR A 128 2.31 25.16 -13.19
CA THR A 128 1.50 26.11 -12.41
C THR A 128 0.67 25.45 -11.31
N LEU A 129 0.50 24.13 -11.32
CA LEU A 129 -0.37 23.36 -10.40
C LEU A 129 0.29 23.13 -9.03
N GLN A 130 0.73 24.20 -8.37
CA GLN A 130 1.53 24.14 -7.14
C GLN A 130 0.73 23.64 -5.92
N GLU A 131 -0.59 23.73 -5.94
CA GLU A 131 -1.48 23.22 -4.88
C GLU A 131 -1.88 21.74 -5.06
N LEU A 132 -1.43 21.07 -6.13
CA LEU A 132 -1.83 19.70 -6.42
C LEU A 132 -1.33 18.73 -5.35
N GLN A 133 -2.26 18.01 -4.72
CA GLN A 133 -2.01 17.05 -3.63
C GLN A 133 -2.26 15.62 -4.07
N ILE A 134 -3.29 15.40 -4.88
CA ILE A 134 -3.71 14.09 -5.39
C ILE A 134 -3.61 14.13 -6.91
N PHE A 135 -2.87 13.18 -7.46
CA PHE A 135 -2.75 13.02 -8.90
C PHE A 135 -2.91 11.57 -9.31
N SER A 136 -3.94 11.28 -10.10
CA SER A 136 -4.20 9.96 -10.64
C SER A 136 -3.99 9.96 -12.15
N ILE A 137 -3.01 9.19 -12.64
CA ILE A 137 -2.69 9.03 -14.06
C ILE A 137 -2.41 7.56 -14.40
N GLY A 138 -3.09 6.65 -13.69
CA GLY A 138 -3.04 5.23 -13.97
C GLY A 138 -3.62 4.88 -15.35
N LYS A 139 -3.24 3.71 -15.90
CA LYS A 139 -3.65 3.20 -17.21
C LYS A 139 -3.49 4.20 -18.36
N ASN A 140 -2.31 4.81 -18.47
CA ASN A 140 -1.91 5.67 -19.58
C ASN A 140 -0.75 5.04 -20.37
N ASN A 141 -0.14 5.78 -21.30
CA ASN A 141 0.94 5.34 -22.18
C ASN A 141 2.33 5.83 -21.73
N LEU A 142 2.55 6.01 -20.43
CA LEU A 142 3.85 6.46 -19.92
C LEU A 142 4.89 5.33 -19.98
N THR A 143 5.93 5.51 -20.82
CA THR A 143 6.96 4.48 -21.08
C THR A 143 8.33 4.79 -20.48
N VAL A 144 8.64 6.07 -20.24
CA VAL A 144 9.92 6.54 -19.70
C VAL A 144 9.78 6.77 -18.20
N LEU A 145 10.63 6.13 -17.39
CA LEU A 145 10.49 6.17 -15.92
C LEU A 145 11.08 7.48 -15.36
N GLU A 146 12.12 7.96 -16.02
CA GLU A 146 12.86 9.18 -15.72
C GLU A 146 11.97 10.42 -15.80
N ASP A 147 10.88 10.39 -16.57
CA ASP A 147 9.94 11.50 -16.70
C ASP A 147 9.21 11.80 -15.38
N VAL A 148 9.14 10.84 -14.45
CA VAL A 148 8.62 11.06 -13.09
C VAL A 148 9.37 12.16 -12.35
N VAL A 149 10.63 12.43 -12.71
CA VAL A 149 11.43 13.53 -12.15
C VAL A 149 10.77 14.89 -12.39
N TYR A 150 9.96 15.04 -13.45
CA TYR A 150 9.17 16.24 -13.70
C TYR A 150 8.23 16.58 -12.53
N LEU A 151 7.64 15.57 -11.88
CA LEU A 151 6.71 15.73 -10.76
C LEU A 151 7.35 16.32 -9.50
N ARG A 152 8.69 16.41 -9.42
CA ARG A 152 9.40 17.11 -8.34
C ARG A 152 9.03 18.59 -8.23
N ARG A 153 8.46 19.16 -9.28
CA ARG A 153 7.98 20.55 -9.32
C ARG A 153 6.72 20.74 -8.47
N LEU A 154 5.92 19.68 -8.28
CA LEU A 154 4.69 19.67 -7.50
C LEU A 154 4.98 19.41 -6.02
N LYS A 155 5.30 20.47 -5.27
CA LYS A 155 5.78 20.36 -3.87
C LYS A 155 4.74 19.83 -2.89
N ASN A 156 3.47 20.01 -3.22
CA ASN A 156 2.35 19.59 -2.38
C ASN A 156 1.82 18.20 -2.71
N LEU A 157 2.39 17.51 -3.71
CA LEU A 157 1.95 16.17 -4.08
C LEU A 157 2.17 15.19 -2.91
N ARG A 158 1.08 14.53 -2.49
CA ARG A 158 1.03 13.55 -1.39
C ARG A 158 0.57 12.17 -1.87
N THR A 159 -0.35 12.13 -2.82
CA THR A 159 -0.91 10.88 -3.34
C THR A 159 -0.73 10.83 -4.85
N LEU A 160 -0.12 9.74 -5.33
CA LEU A 160 0.16 9.54 -6.73
C LEU A 160 -0.24 8.11 -7.15
N ASN A 161 -1.05 8.01 -8.20
CA ASN A 161 -1.40 6.73 -8.82
C ASN A 161 -0.87 6.68 -10.26
N LEU A 162 0.11 5.80 -10.49
CA LEU A 162 0.74 5.51 -11.78
C LEU A 162 0.37 4.11 -12.31
N SER A 163 -0.37 3.32 -11.53
CA SER A 163 -0.68 1.93 -11.82
C SER A 163 -1.21 1.70 -13.24
N GLY A 164 -0.72 0.65 -13.92
CA GLY A 164 -1.16 0.30 -15.27
C GLY A 164 -0.50 1.07 -16.41
N ASN A 165 0.54 1.88 -16.15
CA ASN A 165 1.40 2.45 -17.20
C ASN A 165 2.51 1.46 -17.63
N PRO A 166 2.98 1.51 -18.89
CA PRO A 166 4.06 0.63 -19.38
C PRO A 166 5.34 0.64 -18.53
N PHE A 167 5.78 1.78 -17.99
CA PHE A 167 6.98 1.79 -17.15
C PHE A 167 6.81 1.05 -15.81
N CYS A 168 5.58 0.77 -15.35
CA CYS A 168 5.35 0.06 -14.09
C CYS A 168 5.85 -1.39 -14.14
N SER A 169 6.07 -1.94 -15.33
CA SER A 169 6.69 -3.26 -15.52
C SER A 169 8.21 -3.24 -15.36
N LYS A 170 8.85 -2.06 -15.30
CA LYS A 170 10.30 -1.95 -15.07
C LYS A 170 10.63 -2.34 -13.64
N GLU A 171 11.76 -3.03 -13.47
CA GLU A 171 12.26 -3.36 -12.14
C GLU A 171 12.47 -2.09 -11.32
N HIS A 172 12.12 -2.17 -10.03
CA HIS A 172 12.37 -1.10 -9.07
C HIS A 172 11.68 0.25 -9.35
N TYR A 173 10.64 0.31 -10.20
CA TYR A 173 9.90 1.56 -10.48
C TYR A 173 9.44 2.23 -9.18
N THR A 174 8.89 1.47 -8.22
CA THR A 174 8.38 2.01 -6.95
C THR A 174 9.49 2.70 -6.17
N LEU A 175 10.68 2.10 -6.11
CA LEU A 175 11.84 2.67 -5.43
C LEU A 175 12.31 3.94 -6.12
N PHE A 176 12.36 3.94 -7.45
CA PHE A 176 12.75 5.11 -8.24
C PHE A 176 11.79 6.29 -7.99
N VAL A 177 10.49 6.06 -8.02
CA VAL A 177 9.46 7.09 -7.79
C VAL A 177 9.59 7.66 -6.39
N VAL A 178 9.61 6.80 -5.36
CA VAL A 178 9.71 7.20 -3.95
C VAL A 178 10.99 7.98 -3.66
N ALA A 179 12.11 7.58 -4.27
CA ALA A 179 13.38 8.26 -4.08
C ALA A 179 13.35 9.70 -4.63
N HIS A 180 12.68 9.92 -5.77
CA HIS A 180 12.59 11.24 -6.40
C HIS A 180 11.47 12.12 -5.84
N LEU A 181 10.44 11.54 -5.22
CA LEU A 181 9.28 12.25 -4.67
C LEU A 181 9.19 12.03 -3.14
N PRO A 182 10.05 12.70 -2.34
CA PRO A 182 10.15 12.42 -0.90
C PRO A 182 8.96 12.93 -0.08
N SER A 183 8.10 13.78 -0.63
CA SER A 183 6.88 14.25 0.04
C SER A 183 5.69 13.32 -0.14
N LEU A 184 5.86 12.22 -0.89
CA LEU A 184 4.77 11.31 -1.22
C LEU A 184 4.42 10.41 -0.03
N VAL A 185 3.13 10.37 0.30
CA VAL A 185 2.55 9.55 1.38
C VAL A 185 1.96 8.27 0.81
N TYR A 186 1.30 8.35 -0.35
CA TYR A 186 0.69 7.21 -1.02
C TYR A 186 1.16 7.09 -2.47
N LEU A 187 1.60 5.88 -2.85
CA LEU A 187 1.93 5.50 -4.21
C LEU A 187 1.12 4.26 -4.61
N ASP A 188 0.36 4.34 -5.70
CA ASP A 188 -0.46 3.22 -6.22
C ASP A 188 -1.34 2.58 -5.14
N PHE A 189 -1.99 3.44 -4.34
CA PHE A 189 -2.85 3.08 -3.21
C PHE A 189 -2.12 2.38 -2.04
N LYS A 190 -0.79 2.42 -2.01
CA LYS A 190 0.04 1.88 -0.93
C LYS A 190 0.70 2.99 -0.14
N LEU A 191 0.72 2.85 1.19
CA LEU A 191 1.40 3.77 2.08
C LEU A 191 2.93 3.67 1.90
N VAL A 192 3.57 4.82 1.68
CA VAL A 192 5.03 4.96 1.59
C VAL A 192 5.57 5.26 3.00
N ARG A 193 6.45 4.39 3.51
CA ARG A 193 7.04 4.56 4.85
C ARG A 193 8.11 5.63 4.86
N ASP A 194 8.04 6.52 5.85
CA ASP A 194 9.01 7.58 6.13
C ASP A 194 10.47 7.10 6.20
N SER A 195 10.71 5.92 6.77
CA SER A 195 12.04 5.32 6.88
C SER A 195 12.62 4.94 5.52
N THR A 196 11.77 4.47 4.61
CA THR A 196 12.14 4.09 3.23
C THR A 196 12.49 5.33 2.42
N VAL A 197 11.70 6.39 2.55
CA VAL A 197 11.95 7.68 1.89
C VAL A 197 13.28 8.28 2.32
N ARG A 198 13.53 8.38 3.63
CA ARG A 198 14.78 8.98 4.17
C ARG A 198 16.02 8.21 3.72
N PHE A 199 15.95 6.88 3.70
CA PHE A 199 17.03 6.02 3.24
C PHE A 199 17.33 6.24 1.75
N LEU A 200 16.31 6.18 0.90
CA LEU A 200 16.46 6.33 -0.55
C LEU A 200 16.90 7.74 -0.95
N HIS A 201 16.37 8.77 -0.28
CA HIS A 201 16.75 10.17 -0.52
C HIS A 201 18.21 10.45 -0.12
N SER A 202 18.69 9.85 0.98
CA SER A 202 20.10 9.93 1.41
C SER A 202 21.06 9.34 0.37
N LEU A 203 20.64 8.30 -0.36
CA LEU A 203 21.42 7.67 -1.42
C LEU A 203 21.54 8.56 -2.67
N ILE A 204 20.46 9.26 -3.06
CA ILE A 204 20.48 10.21 -4.19
C ILE A 204 21.49 11.34 -3.96
N GLY A 205 21.47 11.93 -2.76
CA GLY A 205 22.32 13.07 -2.40
C GLY A 205 23.83 12.76 -2.44
N LYS A 206 24.22 11.49 -2.31
CA LYS A 206 25.62 11.05 -2.31
C LYS A 206 26.15 10.65 -3.70
N SER A 207 25.28 10.36 -4.67
CA SER A 207 25.67 9.65 -5.88
C SER A 207 25.31 10.33 -7.21
N GLY A 208 24.45 11.34 -7.22
CA GLY A 208 23.91 11.88 -8.48
C GLY A 208 23.00 10.88 -9.20
N ASN A 209 22.16 11.38 -10.12
CA ASN A 209 21.04 10.64 -10.74
C ASN A 209 21.43 9.37 -11.53
N SER A 210 22.72 9.10 -11.75
CA SER A 210 23.20 8.08 -12.70
C SER A 210 23.39 6.67 -12.14
N ILE A 211 23.28 6.43 -10.82
CA ILE A 211 23.72 5.17 -10.19
C ILE A 211 22.59 4.51 -9.36
N LEU A 212 21.35 4.98 -9.49
CA LEU A 212 20.22 4.55 -8.65
C LEU A 212 19.95 3.03 -8.70
N PRO A 213 19.96 2.36 -9.86
CA PRO A 213 19.68 0.91 -9.92
C PRO A 213 20.81 0.08 -9.29
N SER A 214 22.07 0.45 -9.55
CA SER A 214 23.25 -0.33 -9.13
C SER A 214 23.65 -0.12 -7.66
N LEU A 215 23.38 1.03 -7.05
CA LEU A 215 23.60 1.24 -5.61
C LEU A 215 22.44 0.69 -4.76
N CYS A 216 21.21 0.71 -5.28
CA CYS A 216 20.14 -0.12 -4.72
C CYS A 216 20.52 -1.61 -4.78
N PHE A 217 21.22 -2.07 -5.81
CA PHE A 217 21.73 -3.44 -5.85
C PHE A 217 22.76 -3.75 -4.76
N VAL A 218 23.58 -2.79 -4.31
CA VAL A 218 24.50 -3.07 -3.17
C VAL A 218 23.77 -2.98 -1.83
N ALA A 219 22.82 -2.05 -1.71
CA ALA A 219 22.13 -1.78 -0.44
C ALA A 219 20.88 -2.67 -0.20
N LEU A 220 20.25 -3.17 -1.25
CA LEU A 220 19.13 -4.12 -1.24
C LEU A 220 19.51 -5.50 -1.81
N GLY A 221 20.61 -5.60 -2.56
CA GLY A 221 21.05 -6.80 -3.30
C GLY A 221 22.42 -7.35 -2.91
N ALA A 222 22.91 -7.11 -1.68
CA ALA A 222 23.86 -8.02 -1.03
C ALA A 222 23.20 -9.40 -0.70
N GLY A 223 22.34 -9.89 -1.59
CA GLY A 223 21.50 -11.03 -1.34
C GLY A 223 20.67 -11.42 -2.55
N SER A 224 21.31 -11.74 -3.67
CA SER A 224 20.59 -12.30 -4.83
C SER A 224 21.25 -13.54 -5.42
N LEU A 225 22.24 -14.14 -4.76
CA LEU A 225 22.82 -15.44 -5.20
C LEU A 225 22.85 -16.53 -4.11
N GLN A 226 22.05 -16.38 -3.04
CA GLN A 226 21.85 -17.43 -2.03
C GLN A 226 20.46 -17.39 -1.36
N LYS A 227 19.42 -16.88 -2.06
CA LYS A 227 18.11 -16.55 -1.49
C LYS A 227 16.93 -17.36 -2.06
N SER A 228 16.82 -18.63 -1.72
CA SER A 228 15.48 -19.25 -1.67
C SER A 228 15.01 -19.47 -0.23
N GLY A 229 15.92 -19.54 0.74
CA GLY A 229 15.60 -19.52 2.18
C GLY A 229 15.42 -18.11 2.73
N SER A 230 16.40 -17.22 2.52
CA SER A 230 16.45 -15.91 3.20
C SER A 230 15.26 -14.97 2.95
N GLN A 231 14.55 -15.04 1.82
CA GLN A 231 13.38 -14.17 1.60
C GLN A 231 12.15 -14.62 2.39
N LYS A 232 11.94 -15.93 2.53
CA LYS A 232 10.84 -16.48 3.34
C LYS A 232 10.98 -16.11 4.80
N HIS A 233 12.20 -16.13 5.32
CA HIS A 233 12.45 -15.84 6.74
C HIS A 233 12.16 -14.36 7.03
N THR A 234 12.51 -13.46 6.10
CA THR A 234 12.22 -12.03 6.22
C THR A 234 10.71 -11.74 6.14
N THR A 235 9.97 -12.41 5.26
CA THR A 235 8.50 -12.24 5.18
C THR A 235 7.76 -12.87 6.35
N ALA A 236 8.35 -13.89 6.96
CA ALA A 236 7.89 -14.51 8.21
C ALA A 236 8.40 -13.79 9.47
N PHE A 237 9.18 -12.72 9.32
CA PHE A 237 9.77 -11.93 10.41
C PHE A 237 10.67 -12.75 11.36
N VAL A 238 11.31 -13.80 10.87
CA VAL A 238 12.22 -14.66 11.66
C VAL A 238 13.66 -14.62 11.16
N GLU A 239 14.03 -13.65 10.34
CA GLU A 239 15.39 -13.44 9.91
C GLU A 239 16.36 -13.28 11.10
N TYR A 240 17.59 -13.81 10.96
CA TYR A 240 18.63 -13.80 11.99
C TYR A 240 18.35 -14.62 13.25
N LEU A 241 17.18 -15.28 13.36
CA LEU A 241 16.92 -16.28 14.41
C LEU A 241 17.37 -17.69 14.02
N ASN A 242 17.69 -17.92 12.75
CA ASN A 242 18.13 -19.21 12.24
C ASN A 242 19.62 -19.46 12.54
N GLY A 243 19.94 -20.22 13.59
CA GLY A 243 21.33 -20.47 13.98
C GLY A 243 21.92 -19.32 14.81
N SER A 244 23.23 -19.07 14.69
CA SER A 244 23.97 -18.19 15.60
C SER A 244 23.87 -16.69 15.33
N PHE A 245 23.20 -16.23 14.26
CA PHE A 245 23.31 -14.82 13.84
C PHE A 245 22.92 -13.79 14.91
N LEU A 246 21.78 -13.97 15.59
CA LEU A 246 21.39 -13.07 16.68
C LEU A 246 22.42 -13.12 17.81
N PHE A 247 22.86 -14.33 18.19
CA PHE A 247 23.89 -14.54 19.20
C PHE A 247 25.20 -13.83 18.85
N ASP A 248 25.75 -14.07 17.65
CA ASP A 248 26.98 -13.45 17.17
C ASP A 248 26.87 -11.93 17.18
N SER A 249 25.68 -11.40 16.87
CA SER A 249 25.42 -9.96 16.95
C SER A 249 25.49 -9.42 18.38
N LEU A 250 25.12 -10.20 19.41
CA LEU A 250 25.20 -9.77 20.80
C LEU A 250 26.65 -9.41 21.19
N TYR A 251 27.61 -10.20 20.71
CA TYR A 251 29.02 -10.08 21.08
C TYR A 251 29.86 -9.24 20.11
N ALA A 252 29.35 -8.93 18.91
CA ALA A 252 30.09 -8.16 17.90
C ALA A 252 30.55 -6.76 18.36
N GLU A 253 29.85 -6.16 19.33
CA GLU A 253 30.16 -4.85 19.91
C GLU A 253 30.57 -4.95 21.39
N ASP A 254 30.64 -6.16 21.95
CA ASP A 254 30.94 -6.40 23.36
C ASP A 254 32.43 -6.71 23.54
N THR A 255 33.21 -5.66 23.81
CA THR A 255 34.66 -5.76 24.02
C THR A 255 35.05 -6.34 25.38
N GLU A 256 34.11 -6.45 26.33
CA GLU A 256 34.39 -6.86 27.70
C GLU A 256 34.35 -8.39 27.88
N VAL A 257 33.51 -9.09 27.11
CA VAL A 257 33.40 -10.56 27.18
C VAL A 257 34.70 -11.26 26.80
N ALA A 258 35.44 -10.75 25.80
CA ALA A 258 36.73 -11.33 25.42
C ALA A 258 37.76 -11.28 26.55
N LYS A 259 37.63 -10.30 27.46
CA LYS A 259 38.48 -10.16 28.66
C LYS A 259 38.04 -11.10 29.79
N LEU A 260 36.74 -11.42 29.87
CA LEU A 260 36.20 -12.34 30.86
C LEU A 260 36.40 -13.81 30.49
N ALA A 261 36.58 -14.11 29.20
CA ALA A 261 36.79 -15.47 28.69
C ALA A 261 38.10 -16.13 29.16
N SER A 262 39.09 -15.34 29.55
CA SER A 262 40.37 -15.83 30.09
C SER A 262 40.32 -16.19 31.58
N LEU A 263 39.15 -16.10 32.22
CA LEU A 263 38.98 -16.46 33.62
C LEU A 263 38.70 -17.97 33.78
N PRO A 264 39.36 -18.66 34.72
CA PRO A 264 39.10 -20.07 34.99
C PRO A 264 37.65 -20.28 35.45
N GLU A 265 37.06 -21.42 35.11
CA GLU A 265 35.63 -21.77 35.33
C GLU A 265 34.62 -20.95 34.48
N VAL A 266 34.94 -19.72 34.05
CA VAL A 266 34.07 -18.88 33.21
C VAL A 266 33.97 -19.41 31.77
N GLU A 267 35.01 -20.09 31.29
CA GLU A 267 35.05 -20.70 29.96
C GLU A 267 33.90 -21.70 29.74
N ASP A 268 33.63 -22.58 30.71
CA ASP A 268 32.55 -23.57 30.61
C ASP A 268 31.16 -22.92 30.50
N LEU A 269 30.95 -21.80 31.23
CA LEU A 269 29.71 -21.02 31.14
C LEU A 269 29.56 -20.36 29.76
N LEU A 270 30.66 -19.85 29.21
CA LEU A 270 30.71 -19.22 27.89
C LEU A 270 30.57 -20.24 26.74
N GLN A 271 30.92 -21.50 26.96
CA GLN A 271 30.71 -22.58 25.98
C GLN A 271 29.26 -23.10 25.98
N ALA A 272 28.60 -23.17 27.14
CA ALA A 272 27.24 -23.70 27.26
C ALA A 272 26.14 -22.71 26.82
N TYR A 273 26.31 -21.43 27.15
CA TYR A 273 25.32 -20.37 26.87
C TYR A 273 24.95 -20.21 25.38
N PRO A 274 25.88 -20.20 24.40
CA PRO A 274 25.57 -20.08 22.97
C PRO A 274 24.61 -21.17 22.50
N SER A 275 24.83 -22.42 22.93
CA SER A 275 24.01 -23.56 22.53
C SER A 275 22.55 -23.40 22.97
N TRP A 276 22.34 -22.98 24.23
CA TRP A 276 21.00 -22.74 24.75
C TRP A 276 20.31 -21.54 24.09
N PHE A 277 21.05 -20.44 23.88
CA PHE A 277 20.51 -19.25 23.23
C PHE A 277 20.09 -19.50 21.77
N VAL A 278 20.94 -20.18 21.01
CA VAL A 278 20.65 -20.54 19.62
C VAL A 278 19.46 -21.50 19.52
N SER A 279 19.38 -22.50 20.42
CA SER A 279 18.24 -23.42 20.46
C SER A 279 16.90 -22.70 20.66
N VAL A 280 16.86 -21.67 21.52
CA VAL A 280 15.68 -20.82 21.70
C VAL A 280 15.36 -20.02 20.44
N CYS A 281 16.37 -19.41 19.82
CA CYS A 281 16.19 -18.68 18.57
C CYS A 281 15.63 -19.58 17.46
N GLU A 282 16.16 -20.81 17.33
CA GLU A 282 15.69 -21.80 16.35
C GLU A 282 14.25 -22.26 16.62
N SER A 283 13.87 -22.41 17.89
CA SER A 283 12.48 -22.71 18.27
C SER A 283 11.53 -21.59 17.83
N LEU A 284 11.87 -20.33 18.14
CA LEU A 284 11.08 -19.16 17.74
C LEU A 284 11.05 -18.99 16.21
N TYR A 285 12.15 -19.29 15.55
CA TYR A 285 12.27 -19.28 14.09
C TYR A 285 11.32 -20.28 13.43
N ASN A 286 11.31 -21.54 13.88
CA ASN A 286 10.43 -22.57 13.35
C ASN A 286 8.96 -22.21 13.58
N TYR A 287 8.64 -21.72 14.78
CA TYR A 287 7.28 -21.30 15.11
C TYR A 287 6.79 -20.15 14.23
N GLY A 288 7.61 -19.11 14.04
CA GLY A 288 7.24 -17.98 13.18
C GLY A 288 7.06 -18.38 11.72
N LEU A 289 7.82 -19.37 11.22
CA LEU A 289 7.57 -19.97 9.91
C LEU A 289 6.23 -20.70 9.84
N GLU A 290 5.88 -21.49 10.85
CA GLU A 290 4.58 -22.19 10.89
C GLU A 290 3.40 -21.21 10.89
N GLU A 291 3.46 -20.14 11.68
CA GLU A 291 2.41 -19.10 11.69
C GLU A 291 2.35 -18.34 10.36
N TYR A 292 3.50 -18.06 9.75
CA TYR A 292 3.54 -17.49 8.40
C TYR A 292 2.90 -18.40 7.35
N GLU A 293 3.16 -19.71 7.40
CA GLU A 293 2.54 -20.67 6.49
C GLU A 293 1.02 -20.74 6.67
N LYS A 294 0.53 -20.68 7.92
CA LYS A 294 -0.91 -20.57 8.21
C LYS A 294 -1.51 -19.30 7.61
N ARG A 295 -0.82 -18.16 7.74
CA ARG A 295 -1.24 -16.89 7.14
C ARG A 295 -1.33 -16.98 5.62
N GLU A 296 -0.30 -17.48 4.95
CA GLU A 296 -0.29 -17.61 3.49
C GLU A 296 -1.38 -18.56 2.99
N ALA A 297 -1.65 -19.65 3.73
CA ALA A 297 -2.75 -20.55 3.43
C ALA A 297 -4.11 -19.84 3.52
N GLU A 298 -4.32 -19.00 4.54
CA GLU A 298 -5.56 -18.23 4.70
C GLU A 298 -5.72 -17.15 3.61
N VAL A 299 -4.64 -16.45 3.25
CA VAL A 299 -4.64 -15.47 2.14
C VAL A 299 -4.99 -16.16 0.82
N SER A 300 -4.40 -17.31 0.54
CA SER A 300 -4.70 -18.10 -0.67
C SER A 300 -6.16 -18.55 -0.70
N LYS A 301 -6.68 -19.02 0.44
CA LYS A 301 -8.08 -19.41 0.61
C LYS A 301 -9.05 -18.25 0.39
N PHE A 302 -8.74 -17.06 0.92
CA PHE A 302 -9.51 -15.83 0.69
C PHE A 302 -9.61 -15.51 -0.80
N TYR A 303 -8.48 -15.41 -1.51
CA TYR A 303 -8.49 -15.07 -2.92
C TYR A 303 -9.18 -16.12 -3.78
N LYS A 304 -9.06 -17.40 -3.42
CA LYS A 304 -9.80 -18.46 -4.09
C LYS A 304 -11.31 -18.24 -3.98
N ARG A 305 -11.83 -18.06 -2.76
CA ARG A 305 -13.27 -17.86 -2.51
C ARG A 305 -13.78 -16.54 -3.10
N PHE A 306 -12.98 -15.48 -3.01
CA PHE A 306 -13.26 -14.19 -3.64
C PHE A 306 -13.47 -14.33 -5.16
N ASN A 307 -12.56 -15.01 -5.84
CA ASN A 307 -12.67 -15.23 -7.29
C ASN A 307 -13.86 -16.15 -7.63
N GLU A 308 -14.16 -17.14 -6.80
CA GLU A 308 -15.33 -18.01 -6.97
C GLU A 308 -16.64 -17.21 -6.90
N ILE A 309 -16.82 -16.36 -5.87
CA ILE A 309 -18.01 -15.49 -5.72
C ILE A 309 -18.19 -14.60 -6.96
N LEU A 310 -17.13 -13.92 -7.39
CA LEU A 310 -17.19 -13.04 -8.56
C LEU A 310 -17.48 -13.80 -9.85
N THR A 311 -16.90 -14.99 -10.01
CA THR A 311 -17.11 -15.81 -11.22
C THR A 311 -18.55 -16.30 -11.31
N VAL A 312 -19.11 -16.79 -10.20
CA VAL A 312 -20.51 -17.23 -10.12
C VAL A 312 -21.45 -16.06 -10.43
N ASN A 313 -21.22 -14.89 -9.83
CA ASN A 313 -22.03 -13.71 -10.12
C ASN A 313 -21.96 -13.26 -11.57
N GLN A 314 -20.76 -13.25 -12.16
CA GLN A 314 -20.59 -12.88 -13.57
C GLN A 314 -21.30 -13.87 -14.50
N GLN A 315 -21.26 -15.17 -14.20
CA GLN A 315 -21.96 -16.18 -14.99
C GLN A 315 -23.48 -16.00 -14.92
N GLU A 316 -24.01 -15.77 -13.72
CA GLU A 316 -25.46 -15.59 -13.53
C GLU A 316 -25.95 -14.26 -14.14
N SER A 317 -25.21 -13.17 -13.95
CA SER A 317 -25.50 -11.88 -14.58
C SER A 317 -25.54 -11.99 -16.11
N LYS A 318 -24.54 -12.68 -16.71
CA LYS A 318 -24.52 -12.94 -18.16
C LYS A 318 -25.72 -13.75 -18.62
N ARG A 319 -26.12 -14.77 -17.84
CA ARG A 319 -27.30 -15.60 -18.15
C ARG A 319 -28.56 -14.76 -18.17
N ILE A 320 -28.80 -13.96 -17.12
CA ILE A 320 -29.99 -13.09 -16.99
C ILE A 320 -30.04 -12.07 -18.12
N ILE A 321 -28.92 -11.41 -18.43
CA ILE A 321 -28.83 -10.43 -19.52
C ILE A 321 -29.10 -11.11 -20.87
N SER A 322 -28.48 -12.26 -21.14
CA SER A 322 -28.68 -12.99 -22.40
C SER A 322 -30.13 -13.45 -22.56
N ASP A 323 -30.76 -13.91 -21.48
CA ASP A 323 -32.17 -14.32 -21.49
C ASP A 323 -33.08 -13.11 -21.79
N PHE A 324 -32.79 -11.94 -21.21
CA PHE A 324 -33.50 -10.69 -21.51
C PHE A 324 -33.30 -10.27 -22.97
N GLU A 325 -32.06 -10.22 -23.47
CA GLU A 325 -31.76 -9.83 -24.85
C GLU A 325 -32.50 -10.71 -25.86
N ASN A 326 -32.51 -12.03 -25.63
CA ASN A 326 -33.24 -12.98 -26.46
C ASN A 326 -34.75 -12.74 -26.47
N ARG A 327 -35.35 -12.46 -25.30
CA ARG A 327 -36.78 -12.12 -25.21
C ARG A 327 -37.08 -10.78 -25.88
N ASN A 328 -36.23 -9.79 -25.66
CA ASN A 328 -36.40 -8.45 -26.19
C ASN A 328 -36.27 -8.43 -27.72
N GLN A 329 -35.33 -9.18 -28.29
CA GLN A 329 -35.20 -9.33 -29.74
C GLN A 329 -36.48 -9.89 -30.38
N ARG A 330 -37.02 -10.99 -29.83
CA ARG A 330 -38.29 -11.57 -30.32
C ARG A 330 -39.45 -10.58 -30.22
N ARG A 331 -39.53 -9.83 -29.12
CA ARG A 331 -40.54 -8.78 -28.93
C ARG A 331 -40.43 -7.67 -29.97
N LEU A 332 -39.20 -7.20 -30.25
CA LEU A 332 -38.97 -6.18 -31.28
C LEU A 332 -39.39 -6.68 -32.67
N ASP A 333 -39.07 -7.94 -32.99
CA ASP A 333 -39.53 -8.57 -34.23
C ASP A 333 -41.06 -8.63 -34.30
N GLU A 334 -41.75 -9.01 -33.23
CA GLU A 334 -43.22 -9.01 -33.15
C GLU A 334 -43.83 -7.61 -33.33
N ILE A 335 -43.23 -6.58 -32.72
CA ILE A 335 -43.66 -5.18 -32.86
C ILE A 335 -43.47 -4.69 -34.30
N TYR A 336 -42.37 -5.07 -34.95
CA TYR A 336 -42.07 -4.63 -36.32
C TYR A 336 -43.04 -5.24 -37.35
N HIS A 337 -43.50 -6.47 -37.13
CA HIS A 337 -44.35 -7.19 -38.07
C HIS A 337 -45.86 -7.04 -37.80
N THR A 338 -46.26 -6.50 -36.64
CA THR A 338 -47.69 -6.32 -36.34
C THR A 338 -48.28 -5.13 -37.11
N ARG A 339 -49.50 -5.31 -37.63
CA ARG A 339 -50.29 -4.24 -38.26
C ARG A 339 -51.28 -3.59 -37.29
N SER A 340 -51.37 -4.09 -36.05
CA SER A 340 -52.28 -3.60 -35.02
C SER A 340 -51.54 -2.72 -34.01
N GLY A 341 -52.00 -1.48 -33.85
CA GLY A 341 -51.46 -0.53 -32.87
C GLY A 341 -51.60 -1.03 -31.42
N ASP A 342 -52.74 -1.65 -31.09
CA ASP A 342 -53.02 -2.18 -29.75
C ASP A 342 -52.05 -3.30 -29.36
N ILE A 343 -51.71 -4.17 -30.31
CA ILE A 343 -50.73 -5.26 -30.09
C ILE A 343 -49.34 -4.68 -29.89
N ALA A 344 -48.94 -3.68 -30.69
CA ALA A 344 -47.65 -3.02 -30.54
C ALA A 344 -47.55 -2.28 -29.19
N GLU A 345 -48.63 -1.66 -28.73
CA GLU A 345 -48.67 -0.97 -27.44
C GLU A 345 -48.61 -1.94 -26.25
N SER A 346 -49.36 -3.06 -26.29
CA SER A 346 -49.25 -4.15 -25.30
C SER A 346 -47.81 -4.67 -25.21
N LYS A 347 -47.17 -4.93 -26.35
CA LYS A 347 -45.79 -5.42 -26.40
C LYS A 347 -44.79 -4.40 -25.87
N ARG A 348 -45.00 -3.10 -26.11
CA ARG A 348 -44.18 -2.03 -25.49
C ARG A 348 -44.35 -1.99 -23.97
N ALA A 349 -45.57 -2.21 -23.45
CA ALA A 349 -45.81 -2.30 -22.01
C ALA A 349 -45.10 -3.52 -21.39
N GLU A 350 -45.21 -4.70 -22.01
CA GLU A 350 -44.45 -5.91 -21.63
C GLU A 350 -42.93 -5.64 -21.63
N GLY A 351 -42.42 -4.87 -22.59
CA GLY A 351 -41.01 -4.50 -22.63
C GLY A 351 -40.54 -3.63 -21.47
N LYS A 352 -41.36 -2.68 -21.03
CA LYS A 352 -41.07 -1.86 -19.85
C LYS A 352 -41.02 -2.71 -18.58
N GLU A 353 -41.97 -3.63 -18.44
CA GLU A 353 -42.03 -4.56 -17.30
C GLU A 353 -40.80 -5.49 -17.27
N ASP A 354 -40.41 -6.07 -18.41
CA ASP A 354 -39.21 -6.90 -18.51
C ASP A 354 -37.91 -6.14 -18.16
N ILE A 355 -37.83 -4.84 -18.49
CA ILE A 355 -36.69 -4.00 -18.12
C ILE A 355 -36.63 -3.80 -16.60
N LEU A 356 -37.78 -3.55 -15.96
CA LEU A 356 -37.85 -3.44 -14.50
C LEU A 356 -37.47 -4.75 -13.83
N GLN A 357 -37.92 -5.89 -14.35
CA GLN A 357 -37.54 -7.21 -13.84
C GLN A 357 -36.06 -7.52 -14.04
N LEU A 358 -35.47 -7.13 -15.17
CA LEU A 358 -34.02 -7.25 -15.39
C LEU A 358 -33.25 -6.43 -14.35
N TRP A 359 -33.66 -5.17 -14.15
CA TRP A 359 -33.04 -4.30 -13.16
C TRP A 359 -33.13 -4.89 -11.75
N ASP A 360 -34.32 -5.33 -11.33
CA ASP A 360 -34.53 -5.94 -10.00
C ASP A 360 -33.68 -7.20 -9.79
N ALA A 361 -33.57 -8.05 -10.82
CA ALA A 361 -32.74 -9.25 -10.77
C ALA A 361 -31.24 -8.92 -10.66
N LEU A 362 -30.75 -7.93 -11.42
CA LEU A 362 -29.35 -7.50 -11.35
C LEU A 362 -29.03 -6.80 -10.03
N MET A 363 -29.93 -5.97 -9.52
CA MET A 363 -29.79 -5.34 -8.20
C MET A 363 -29.78 -6.39 -7.08
N THR A 364 -30.60 -7.42 -7.19
CA THR A 364 -30.60 -8.54 -6.23
C THR A 364 -29.26 -9.26 -6.23
N LEU A 365 -28.68 -9.52 -7.41
CA LEU A 365 -27.34 -10.12 -7.52
C LEU A 365 -26.24 -9.22 -6.92
N GLU A 366 -26.30 -7.91 -7.16
CA GLU A 366 -25.38 -6.93 -6.57
C GLU A 366 -25.41 -7.01 -5.03
N VAL A 367 -26.60 -7.00 -4.44
CA VAL A 367 -26.79 -7.10 -2.98
C VAL A 367 -26.25 -8.42 -2.45
N LEU A 368 -26.53 -9.55 -3.12
CA LEU A 368 -26.04 -10.86 -2.70
C LEU A 368 -24.51 -10.93 -2.71
N VAL A 369 -23.87 -10.45 -3.77
CA VAL A 369 -22.39 -10.42 -3.84
C VAL A 369 -21.80 -9.51 -2.79
N SER A 370 -22.39 -8.33 -2.57
CA SER A 370 -21.92 -7.42 -1.53
C SER A 370 -21.93 -8.09 -0.15
N ASN A 371 -23.02 -8.79 0.19
CA ASN A 371 -23.14 -9.52 1.45
C ASN A 371 -22.13 -10.67 1.57
N ASP A 372 -21.98 -11.48 0.51
CA ASP A 372 -21.03 -12.60 0.49
C ASP A 372 -19.58 -12.11 0.63
N LEU A 373 -19.23 -10.98 0.01
CA LEU A 373 -17.91 -10.37 0.13
C LEU A 373 -17.67 -9.77 1.52
N GLU A 374 -18.68 -9.16 2.14
CA GLU A 374 -18.59 -8.64 3.50
C GLU A 374 -18.37 -9.76 4.52
N GLU A 375 -19.13 -10.86 4.42
CA GLU A 375 -18.94 -12.07 5.25
C GLU A 375 -17.52 -12.64 5.06
N LEU A 376 -17.08 -12.78 3.81
CA LEU A 376 -15.74 -13.28 3.49
C LEU A 376 -14.62 -12.40 4.09
N LEU A 377 -14.77 -11.08 4.00
CA LEU A 377 -13.81 -10.13 4.59
C LEU A 377 -13.79 -10.22 6.11
N GLN A 378 -14.94 -10.35 6.75
CA GLN A 378 -15.04 -10.47 8.20
C GLN A 378 -14.39 -11.77 8.71
N ASP A 379 -14.66 -12.89 8.04
CA ASP A 379 -14.05 -14.18 8.36
C ASP A 379 -12.52 -14.15 8.17
N PHE A 380 -12.06 -13.57 7.06
CA PHE A 380 -10.63 -13.43 6.78
C PHE A 380 -9.94 -12.58 7.84
N LYS A 381 -10.50 -11.41 8.17
CA LYS A 381 -9.97 -10.54 9.22
C LYS A 381 -9.87 -11.26 10.56
N ARG A 382 -10.93 -11.95 10.97
CA ARG A 382 -10.93 -12.71 12.23
C ARG A 382 -9.85 -13.80 12.24
N SER A 383 -9.63 -14.49 11.12
CA SER A 383 -8.60 -15.52 11.01
C SER A 383 -7.19 -14.94 11.12
N ILE A 384 -6.92 -13.84 10.41
CA ILE A 384 -5.63 -13.13 10.48
C ILE A 384 -5.38 -12.58 11.89
N ASP A 385 -6.39 -11.97 12.52
CA ASP A 385 -6.28 -11.45 13.89
C ASP A 385 -5.89 -12.56 14.88
N VAL A 386 -6.46 -13.76 14.73
CA VAL A 386 -6.11 -14.92 15.57
C VAL A 386 -4.66 -15.37 15.32
N ILE A 387 -4.25 -15.49 14.05
CA ILE A 387 -2.88 -15.90 13.69
C ILE A 387 -1.85 -14.88 14.24
N ALA A 388 -2.10 -13.59 14.01
CA ALA A 388 -1.23 -12.51 14.48
C ALA A 388 -1.16 -12.45 16.01
N SER A 389 -2.30 -12.55 16.70
CA SER A 389 -2.36 -12.56 18.17
C SER A 389 -1.60 -13.75 18.76
N THR A 390 -1.76 -14.95 18.19
CA THR A 390 -1.03 -16.14 18.64
C THR A 390 0.49 -15.97 18.47
N LEU A 391 0.93 -15.41 17.35
CA LEU A 391 2.35 -15.12 17.13
C LEU A 391 2.89 -14.06 18.10
N ILE A 392 2.14 -12.98 18.35
CA ILE A 392 2.49 -11.94 19.32
C ILE A 392 2.61 -12.52 20.72
N GLU A 393 1.63 -13.31 21.16
CA GLU A 393 1.63 -13.95 22.49
C GLU A 393 2.85 -14.86 22.68
N ASN A 394 3.28 -15.55 21.63
CA ASN A 394 4.47 -16.40 21.67
C ASN A 394 5.77 -15.57 21.67
N ILE A 395 5.86 -14.50 20.88
CA ILE A 395 7.00 -13.56 20.91
C ILE A 395 7.14 -12.93 22.31
N GLN A 396 6.03 -12.51 22.91
CA GLN A 396 5.98 -11.89 24.24
C GLN A 396 6.07 -12.90 25.40
N GLY A 397 6.06 -14.21 25.12
CA GLY A 397 6.15 -15.28 26.13
C GLY A 397 5.03 -15.28 27.18
N ILE A 398 3.80 -14.89 26.80
CA ILE A 398 2.67 -14.75 27.74
C ILE A 398 2.14 -16.12 28.22
N TYR A 399 2.47 -17.23 27.53
CA TYR A 399 2.01 -18.58 27.89
C TYR A 399 2.99 -19.37 28.78
N PRO A 400 2.49 -20.17 29.76
CA PRO A 400 3.33 -20.78 30.80
C PRO A 400 4.26 -21.92 30.34
N PHE A 401 4.12 -22.42 29.10
CA PHE A 401 4.74 -23.67 28.67
C PHE A 401 6.05 -23.53 27.88
N HIS A 402 6.44 -22.31 27.48
CA HIS A 402 7.64 -22.06 26.67
C HIS A 402 8.54 -20.96 27.23
N SER A 403 8.61 -20.83 28.57
CA SER A 403 9.39 -19.77 29.24
C SER A 403 10.89 -19.98 29.07
N ILE A 404 11.43 -19.63 27.92
CA ILE A 404 12.85 -19.33 27.75
C ILE A 404 12.95 -18.19 26.74
N GLN A 405 12.67 -16.97 27.17
CA GLN A 405 12.97 -15.79 26.36
C GLN A 405 14.50 -15.65 26.26
N CYS A 406 15.00 -15.21 25.10
CA CYS A 406 16.41 -14.82 24.94
C CYS A 406 16.86 -13.87 26.07
N ARG A 407 15.93 -13.01 26.52
CA ARG A 407 16.09 -12.11 27.66
C ARG A 407 16.32 -12.83 28.98
N ASP A 408 15.55 -13.87 29.30
CA ASP A 408 15.72 -14.64 30.54
C ASP A 408 17.04 -15.42 30.56
N LEU A 409 17.42 -16.00 29.42
CA LEU A 409 18.72 -16.65 29.28
C LEU A 409 19.86 -15.67 29.49
N GLU A 410 19.78 -14.48 28.89
CA GLU A 410 20.77 -13.41 29.07
C GLU A 410 20.82 -12.93 30.53
N ASN A 411 19.67 -12.76 31.20
CA ASN A 411 19.61 -12.42 32.63
C ASN A 411 20.27 -13.48 33.51
N GLN A 412 19.96 -14.77 33.28
CA GLN A 412 20.56 -15.87 34.04
C GLN A 412 22.06 -16.00 33.77
N HIS A 413 22.49 -15.81 32.52
CA HIS A 413 23.89 -15.81 32.14
C HIS A 413 24.64 -14.66 32.80
N HIS A 414 24.07 -13.45 32.78
CA HIS A 414 24.61 -12.29 33.48
C HIS A 414 24.76 -12.53 34.99
N GLU A 415 23.73 -13.07 35.66
CA GLU A 415 23.78 -13.35 37.09
C GLU A 415 24.85 -14.40 37.44
N LYS A 416 24.96 -15.45 36.64
CA LYS A 416 26.01 -16.48 36.81
C LYS A 416 27.40 -15.90 36.58
N LEU A 417 27.59 -15.12 35.52
CA LEU A 417 28.85 -14.47 35.20
C LEU A 417 29.30 -13.56 36.35
N MET A 418 28.40 -12.70 36.86
CA MET A 418 28.65 -11.85 38.03
C MET A 418 29.10 -12.65 39.26
N LYS A 419 28.39 -13.73 39.60
CA LYS A 419 28.74 -14.59 40.74
C LYS A 419 30.12 -15.23 40.60
N MET A 420 30.44 -15.72 39.39
CA MET A 420 31.72 -16.37 39.13
C MET A 420 32.88 -15.37 39.16
N THR A 421 32.73 -14.19 38.54
CA THR A 421 33.78 -13.16 38.57
C THR A 421 34.03 -12.64 39.99
N PHE A 422 32.99 -12.49 40.83
CA PHE A 422 33.17 -12.15 42.25
C PHE A 422 33.87 -13.24 43.05
N ALA A 423 33.54 -14.52 42.81
CA ALA A 423 34.21 -15.62 43.49
C ALA A 423 35.71 -15.67 43.14
N ILE A 424 36.08 -15.34 41.90
CA ILE A 424 37.48 -15.26 41.48
C ILE A 424 38.21 -14.09 42.14
N LEU A 425 37.57 -12.91 42.22
CA LEU A 425 38.13 -11.76 42.93
C LEU A 425 38.38 -12.10 44.42
N GLU A 426 37.45 -12.78 45.08
CA GLU A 426 37.59 -13.19 46.48
C GLU A 426 38.68 -14.25 46.70
N LYS A 427 38.94 -15.11 45.72
CA LYS A 427 40.08 -16.05 45.75
C LYS A 427 41.41 -15.32 45.51
N LEU A 428 41.42 -14.29 44.66
CA LEU A 428 42.61 -13.44 44.43
C LEU A 428 43.00 -12.63 45.66
N ASP A 429 42.03 -12.05 46.37
CA ASP A 429 42.26 -11.32 47.62
C ASP A 429 42.88 -12.20 48.73
N LYS A 430 42.79 -13.53 48.59
CA LYS A 430 43.34 -14.52 49.53
C LYS A 430 44.65 -15.17 49.07
N ASP A 431 45.23 -14.71 47.95
CA ASP A 431 46.38 -15.33 47.28
C ASP A 431 46.17 -16.81 46.90
N GLU A 432 44.91 -17.25 46.71
CA GLU A 432 44.55 -18.64 46.40
C GLU A 432 44.61 -18.97 44.89
N VAL A 433 44.97 -18.00 44.04
CA VAL A 433 45.02 -18.14 42.57
C VAL A 433 46.41 -17.76 42.06
N GLU A 434 47.19 -18.75 41.59
CA GLU A 434 48.52 -18.57 41.00
C GLU A 434 48.48 -18.43 39.45
N GLU A 435 47.52 -17.66 38.90
CA GLU A 435 47.42 -17.45 37.44
C GLU A 435 47.92 -16.05 37.01
N ASP A 436 48.83 -16.03 36.03
CA ASP A 436 49.32 -14.80 35.39
C ASP A 436 48.27 -14.30 34.40
N PHE A 437 47.31 -13.51 34.90
CA PHE A 437 46.25 -12.94 34.06
C PHE A 437 46.79 -11.87 33.08
N PRO A 438 46.25 -11.80 31.84
CA PRO A 438 46.55 -10.71 30.92
C PRO A 438 46.25 -9.33 31.53
N ASP A 439 47.01 -8.31 31.12
CA ASP A 439 46.92 -6.95 31.69
C ASP A 439 45.51 -6.34 31.65
N ASP A 440 44.73 -6.67 30.62
CA ASP A 440 43.36 -6.17 30.48
C ASP A 440 42.38 -6.82 31.47
N VAL A 441 42.65 -8.06 31.88
CA VAL A 441 41.87 -8.80 32.89
C VAL A 441 42.21 -8.28 34.29
N ARG A 442 43.49 -8.00 34.55
CA ARG A 442 43.95 -7.37 35.79
C ARG A 442 43.30 -6.01 36.02
N ARG A 443 43.14 -5.21 34.96
CA ARG A 443 42.43 -3.92 35.03
C ARG A 443 40.95 -4.06 35.34
N LEU A 444 40.35 -5.20 35.02
CA LEU A 444 38.94 -5.48 35.28
C LEU A 444 38.73 -6.05 36.70
N LEU A 445 39.69 -6.83 37.21
CA LEU A 445 39.66 -7.43 38.55
C LEU A 445 40.28 -6.55 39.66
N VAL A 446 40.19 -5.21 39.54
CA VAL A 446 40.75 -4.29 40.54
C VAL A 446 39.88 -4.19 41.80
N ASP A 447 38.57 -4.12 41.61
CA ASP A 447 37.59 -3.95 42.67
C ASP A 447 36.20 -4.39 42.19
N LYS A 448 35.27 -4.57 43.14
CA LYS A 448 33.91 -5.02 42.85
C LYS A 448 33.14 -4.03 41.95
N ASP A 449 33.36 -2.72 42.07
CA ASP A 449 32.63 -1.72 41.30
C ASP A 449 33.07 -1.73 39.83
N THR A 450 34.37 -1.92 39.56
CA THR A 450 34.91 -2.04 38.20
C THR A 450 34.32 -3.26 37.48
N ILE A 451 34.22 -4.42 38.15
CA ILE A 451 33.58 -5.63 37.61
C ILE A 451 32.10 -5.39 37.32
N VAL A 452 31.36 -4.84 38.29
CA VAL A 452 29.93 -4.53 38.16
C VAL A 452 29.68 -3.64 36.95
N ASN A 453 30.47 -2.57 36.80
CA ASN A 453 30.30 -1.62 35.72
C ASN A 453 30.56 -2.26 34.35
N ALA A 454 31.61 -3.07 34.20
CA ALA A 454 31.95 -3.75 32.95
C ALA A 454 30.88 -4.78 32.55
N ILE A 455 30.50 -5.67 33.48
CA ILE A 455 29.53 -6.74 33.21
C ILE A 455 28.12 -6.16 32.99
N ASN A 456 27.72 -5.12 33.72
CA ASN A 456 26.44 -4.43 33.48
C ASN A 456 26.40 -3.70 32.13
N MET A 457 27.52 -3.12 31.69
CA MET A 457 27.61 -2.48 30.37
C MET A 457 27.42 -3.52 29.26
N SER A 458 28.16 -4.64 29.33
CA SER A 458 28.01 -5.79 28.44
C SER A 458 26.56 -6.29 28.40
N HIS A 459 25.96 -6.53 29.57
CA HIS A 459 24.58 -7.00 29.68
C HIS A 459 23.57 -6.02 29.07
N SER A 460 23.75 -4.72 29.29
CA SER A 460 22.87 -3.68 28.74
C SER A 460 22.92 -3.62 27.21
N ILE A 461 24.11 -3.81 26.62
CA ILE A 461 24.28 -3.87 25.15
C ILE A 461 23.54 -5.09 24.58
N ARG A 462 23.71 -6.26 25.22
CA ARG A 462 23.10 -7.51 24.78
C ARG A 462 21.58 -7.48 24.89
N LEU A 463 21.04 -7.03 26.03
CA LEU A 463 19.59 -6.83 26.21
C LEU A 463 19.01 -5.88 25.17
N ARG A 464 19.69 -4.77 24.86
CA ARG A 464 19.21 -3.82 23.85
C ARG A 464 19.08 -4.47 22.46
N LYS A 465 19.98 -5.39 22.09
CA LYS A 465 19.89 -6.12 20.81
C LYS A 465 18.75 -7.12 20.80
N ILE A 466 18.53 -7.83 21.91
CA ILE A 466 17.40 -8.74 22.10
C ILE A 466 16.07 -7.96 22.01
N ASP A 467 15.94 -6.89 22.79
CA ASP A 467 14.73 -6.05 22.85
C ASP A 467 14.42 -5.41 21.50
N LYS A 468 15.45 -4.99 20.76
CA LYS A 468 15.30 -4.48 19.40
C LYS A 468 14.74 -5.56 18.48
N ARG A 469 15.27 -6.79 18.54
CA ARG A 469 14.80 -7.89 17.68
C ARG A 469 13.35 -8.24 17.98
N GLU A 470 12.99 -8.34 19.26
CA GLU A 470 11.62 -8.56 19.70
C GLU A 470 10.68 -7.46 19.19
N SER A 471 11.08 -6.19 19.36
CA SER A 471 10.31 -5.03 18.89
C SER A 471 10.10 -5.02 17.38
N ASP A 472 11.13 -5.36 16.61
CA ASP A 472 11.06 -5.45 15.14
C ASP A 472 10.05 -6.54 14.72
N MET A 473 10.08 -7.71 15.37
CA MET A 473 9.13 -8.79 15.10
C MET A 473 7.69 -8.38 15.45
N LEU A 474 7.47 -7.81 16.64
CA LEU A 474 6.15 -7.35 17.07
C LEU A 474 5.59 -6.28 16.12
N CYS A 475 6.38 -5.26 15.79
CA CYS A 475 5.96 -4.18 14.90
C CYS A 475 5.57 -4.71 13.51
N ASN A 476 6.27 -5.73 13.02
CA ASN A 476 5.97 -6.35 11.75
C ASN A 476 4.73 -7.27 11.82
N THR A 477 4.55 -8.03 12.90
CA THR A 477 3.35 -8.86 13.10
C THR A 477 2.08 -8.01 13.24
N TYR A 478 2.15 -6.82 13.84
CA TYR A 478 1.03 -5.86 13.84
C TYR A 478 0.66 -5.31 12.46
N GLN A 479 1.49 -5.53 11.43
CA GLN A 479 1.20 -5.14 10.04
C GLN A 479 0.57 -6.26 9.23
N TRP A 480 0.54 -7.49 9.75
CA TRP A 480 -0.32 -8.55 9.20
C TRP A 480 -1.77 -8.17 9.40
#